data_AF-F9F9J7-F1
#
_entry.id   AF-F9F9J7-F1
#
_cell.length_a   1.000
_cell.length_b   1.000
_cell.length_c   1.000
_cell.angle_alpha   90.00
_cell.angle_beta   90.00
_cell.angle_gamma   90.00
#
_symmetry.space_group_name_H-M   'P 1'
#
loop_
_entity.id
_entity.type
_entity.pdbx_description
1 polymer ?
#
loop_
_entity_poly.entity_id
_entity_poly.type
_entity_poly.pdbx_seq_one_letter_code
_entity_poly.pdbx_strand_id
1 'polypeptide(L)' 'MVNCSKCGYNNMSGSQTCAQCGASLPVVVSKSLEDPGMMEGVYTGFFNEGSRNQ' A
#
# COMPACT_ATOMS: atom_id res chain seq x y z
N MET A 1 -8.61 -10.70 3.16
CA MET A 1 -10.07 -10.87 3.03
C MET A 1 -10.59 -9.84 2.03
N VAL A 2 -11.58 -10.16 1.21
CA VAL A 2 -12.10 -9.28 0.15
C VAL A 2 -13.62 -9.15 0.27
N ASN A 3 -14.11 -7.91 0.35
CA ASN A 3 -15.53 -7.64 0.46
C ASN A 3 -16.18 -7.57 -0.93
N CYS A 4 -17.30 -8.27 -1.08
CA CYS A 4 -18.07 -8.23 -2.31
C CYS A 4 -18.82 -6.90 -2.42
N SER A 5 -18.54 -6.10 -3.45
CA SER A 5 -19.23 -4.83 -3.69
C SER A 5 -20.71 -4.96 -4.04
N LYS A 6 -21.20 -6.18 -4.34
CA LYS A 6 -22.60 -6.44 -4.71
C LYS A 6 -23.48 -6.75 -3.52
N CYS A 7 -23.00 -7.52 -2.54
CA CYS A 7 -23.79 -7.96 -1.40
C CYS A 7 -23.17 -7.66 -0.02
N GLY A 8 -21.92 -7.18 0.03
CA GLY A 8 -21.20 -6.91 1.26
C GLY A 8 -20.54 -8.13 1.92
N TYR A 9 -20.75 -9.34 1.39
CA TYR A 9 -20.18 -10.56 1.99
C TYR A 9 -18.64 -10.57 1.95
N ASN A 10 -18.04 -11.08 3.02
CA ASN A 10 -16.59 -11.17 3.16
C ASN A 10 -16.09 -12.50 2.60
N ASN A 11 -15.37 -12.45 1.49
CA ASN A 11 -14.83 -13.62 0.81
C ASN A 11 -13.32 -13.75 1.07
N MET A 12 -12.80 -14.96 0.84
CA MET A 12 -11.38 -15.24 1.00
C MET A 12 -10.56 -14.60 -0.13
N SER A 13 -9.37 -14.10 0.20
CA SER A 13 -8.43 -13.57 -0.78
C SER A 13 -8.02 -14.69 -1.74
N GLY A 14 -8.30 -14.51 -3.04
CA GLY A 14 -8.08 -15.53 -4.08
C GLY A 14 -9.36 -16.11 -4.69
N SER A 15 -10.53 -15.87 -4.10
CA SER A 15 -11.81 -16.24 -4.72
C SER A 15 -12.11 -15.36 -5.93
N GLN A 16 -12.39 -15.98 -7.08
CA GLN A 16 -12.79 -15.29 -8.31
C GLN A 16 -14.27 -14.87 -8.31
N THR A 17 -15.09 -15.50 -7.48
CA THR A 17 -16.54 -15.26 -7.40
C THR A 17 -17.02 -15.29 -5.95
N CYS A 18 -18.14 -14.60 -5.71
CA CYS A 18 -18.71 -14.45 -4.38
C CYS A 18 -19.46 -15.72 -4.01
N ALA A 19 -19.12 -16.34 -2.88
CA ALA A 19 -19.79 -17.54 -2.40
C ALA A 19 -21.26 -17.30 -1.98
N GLN A 20 -21.66 -16.04 -1.79
CA GLN A 20 -23.03 -15.69 -1.40
C GLN A 20 -23.93 -15.23 -2.55
N CYS A 21 -23.44 -14.41 -3.47
CA CYS A 21 -24.26 -13.87 -4.56
C CYS A 21 -23.82 -14.27 -5.97
N GLY A 22 -22.69 -14.98 -6.11
CA GLY A 22 -22.15 -15.41 -7.40
C GLY A 22 -21.49 -14.29 -8.23
N ALA A 23 -21.43 -13.05 -7.73
CA ALA A 23 -20.78 -11.96 -8.44
C ALA A 23 -19.26 -12.20 -8.60
N SER A 24 -18.67 -11.73 -9.70
CA SER A 24 -17.23 -11.77 -9.92
C SER A 24 -16.49 -10.86 -8.94
N LEU A 25 -15.46 -11.37 -8.28
CA LEU A 25 -14.60 -10.60 -7.40
C LEU A 25 -13.31 -10.19 -8.12
N PRO A 26 -12.77 -8.99 -7.82
CA PRO A 26 -11.46 -8.62 -8.30
C PRO A 26 -10.43 -9.55 -7.68
N VAL A 27 -9.64 -10.24 -8.52
CA VAL A 27 -8.48 -11.00 -8.07
C VAL A 27 -7.44 -10.00 -7.58
N VAL A 28 -7.51 -9.69 -6.30
CA VAL A 28 -6.43 -9.03 -5.58
C VAL A 28 -5.33 -10.08 -5.39
N VAL A 29 -4.55 -10.30 -6.44
CA VAL A 29 -3.17 -10.79 -6.26
C VAL A 29 -2.55 -9.77 -5.33
N SER A 30 -2.27 -10.19 -4.10
CA SER A 30 -1.50 -9.39 -3.15
C SER A 30 -0.15 -9.15 -3.80
N LYS A 31 -0.04 -8.05 -4.54
CA LYS A 31 1.20 -7.59 -5.13
C LYS A 31 2.08 -7.26 -3.93
N SER A 32 2.91 -8.23 -3.57
CA SER A 32 3.94 -8.08 -2.57
C SER A 32 4.88 -6.99 -3.09
N LEU A 33 4.70 -5.77 -2.58
CA LEU A 33 5.76 -4.79 -2.33
C LEU A 33 6.85 -4.73 -3.40
N GLU A 34 6.57 -4.06 -4.50
CA GLU A 34 7.62 -3.50 -5.36
C GLU A 34 7.27 -2.04 -5.57
N ASP A 35 7.58 -1.23 -4.55
CA ASP A 35 7.69 0.22 -4.68
C ASP A 35 9.18 0.54 -4.96
N PRO A 36 9.58 0.81 -6.21
CA PRO A 36 10.90 1.34 -6.51
C PRO A 36 10.90 2.84 -6.20
N GLY A 37 11.18 3.23 -4.95
CA GLY A 37 10.93 4.61 -4.51
C GLY A 37 11.82 5.21 -3.41
N MET A 38 13.08 4.79 -3.26
CA MET A 38 14.11 5.60 -2.57
C MET A 38 15.41 5.40 -3.35
N MET A 39 16.03 6.41 -3.99
CA MET A 39 16.59 7.61 -3.39
C MET A 39 16.89 8.66 -4.50
N GLU A 40 16.03 9.67 -4.66
CA GLU A 40 16.40 10.89 -5.38
C GLU A 40 16.99 11.88 -4.35
N GLY A 41 18.31 12.04 -4.33
CA GLY A 41 19.00 12.91 -3.38
C GLY A 41 18.91 14.39 -3.75
N VAL A 42 18.66 15.28 -2.77
CA VAL A 42 18.88 16.74 -2.88
C VAL A 42 19.17 17.37 -1.50
N TYR A 43 20.45 17.63 -1.27
CA TYR A 43 21.10 18.68 -0.46
C TYR A 43 20.22 19.84 0.05
N THR A 44 20.07 19.96 1.37
CA THR A 44 19.92 21.24 2.07
C THR A 44 20.95 21.33 3.20
N GLY A 45 22.11 21.91 2.90
CA GLY A 45 22.93 22.50 3.95
C GLY A 45 22.32 23.83 4.33
N PHE A 46 22.00 24.08 5.60
CA PHE A 46 21.88 25.42 6.21
C PHE A 46 21.81 25.33 7.76
N PHE A 47 22.86 25.88 8.39
CA PHE A 47 23.00 26.43 9.75
C PHE A 47 22.77 25.55 11.00
N ASN A 48 23.86 25.30 11.75
CA ASN A 48 23.79 25.40 13.21
C ASN A 48 24.91 26.31 13.73
N GLU A 49 24.47 27.40 14.34
CA GLU A 49 25.25 28.48 14.91
C GLU A 49 25.74 28.05 16.30
N GLY A 50 27.06 28.04 16.56
CA GLY A 50 27.52 27.69 17.91
C GLY A 50 29.00 27.39 18.08
N SER A 51 29.90 28.24 17.61
CA SER A 51 31.32 28.17 18.00
C SER A 51 31.79 29.51 18.56
N ARG A 52 31.34 29.82 19.78
CA ARG A 52 32.02 30.76 20.69
C ARG A 52 32.49 29.99 21.92
N ASN A 53 33.69 29.44 21.82
CA ASN A 53 34.76 29.48 22.83
C ASN A 53 35.81 28.42 22.49
N GLN A 54 36.95 28.88 21.98
CA GLN A 54 38.29 28.52 22.41
C GLN A 54 39.25 29.57 21.88
#